data_AF-A0A1W9RS34-F1
#
_entry.id   AF-A0A1W9RS34-F1
#
_cell.length_a   1.000
_cell.length_b   1.000
_cell.length_c   1.000
_cell.angle_alpha   90.00
_cell.angle_beta   90.00
_cell.angle_gamma   90.00
#
_symmetry.space_group_name_H-M   'P 1'
#
loop_
_entity.id
_entity.type
_entity.pdbx_description
1 polymer ?
#
loop_
_entity_poly.entity_id
_entity_poly.type
_entity_poly.pdbx_seq_one_letter_code
_entity_poly.pdbx_strand_id
1 'polypeptide(L)'
;MHKLKQRWLILWILLLANCLIFVQSSFSQDEKYPRGAQYYLGTDDQLLIKVNVWGFVAKPGQYLVPSGTDLVSLISFAGGPIEGAKLSKIKIIRPHNTRTKKSDDAKAVIVVDVNKFIKTGDPKVIPVLKPDDTIVISGTKWYHFSKALEVITKVGYLVQIYAFIWYYTKK
;
A
#
# COMPACT_ATOMS: atom_id res chain seq x y z
N MET A 1 3.39 54.51 7.56
CA MET A 1 4.11 53.23 7.79
C MET A 1 3.42 52.25 8.75
N HIS A 2 2.48 52.67 9.61
CA HIS A 2 1.85 51.79 10.62
C HIS A 2 0.94 50.68 10.03
N LYS A 3 0.18 50.98 8.96
CA LYS A 3 -0.75 50.02 8.33
C LYS A 3 -0.06 48.84 7.61
N LEU A 4 1.22 48.96 7.23
CA LEU A 4 1.95 47.89 6.53
C LEU A 4 2.47 46.81 7.49
N LYS A 5 2.95 47.23 8.69
CA LYS A 5 3.38 46.30 9.75
C LYS A 5 2.22 45.44 10.27
N GLN A 6 1.01 46.02 10.37
CA GLN A 6 -0.17 45.31 10.86
C GLN A 6 -0.64 44.20 9.89
N ARG A 7 -0.50 44.40 8.57
CA ARG A 7 -0.82 43.38 7.54
C ARG A 7 0.14 42.19 7.59
N TRP A 8 1.42 42.44 7.83
CA TRP A 8 2.42 41.38 8.03
C TRP A 8 2.19 40.56 9.29
N LEU A 9 1.73 41.20 10.37
CA LEU A 9 1.45 40.55 11.64
C LEU A 9 0.23 39.61 11.56
N ILE A 10 -0.82 40.03 10.83
CA ILE A 10 -1.99 39.18 10.56
C ILE A 10 -1.60 37.97 9.68
N LEU A 11 -0.72 38.17 8.70
CA LEU A 11 -0.26 37.10 7.81
C LEU A 11 0.61 36.08 8.56
N TRP A 12 1.44 36.53 9.50
CA TRP A 12 2.20 35.66 10.39
C TRP A 12 1.31 34.84 11.35
N ILE A 13 0.26 35.46 11.91
CA ILE A 13 -0.70 34.76 12.78
C ILE A 13 -1.47 33.71 11.98
N LEU A 14 -1.89 34.00 10.75
CA LEU A 14 -2.55 33.04 9.86
C LEU A 14 -1.62 31.86 9.48
N LEU A 15 -0.33 32.12 9.31
CA LEU A 15 0.67 31.09 9.00
C LEU A 15 0.95 30.20 10.22
N LEU A 16 1.00 30.79 11.42
CA LEU A 16 1.11 30.06 12.69
C LEU A 16 -0.15 29.24 13.01
N ALA A 17 -1.34 29.76 12.72
CA ALA A 17 -2.60 29.04 12.90
C ALA A 17 -2.69 27.78 12.00
N ASN A 18 -2.21 27.88 10.76
CA ASN A 18 -2.13 26.71 9.86
C ASN A 18 -1.09 25.68 10.32
N CYS A 19 -0.01 26.11 10.97
CA CYS A 19 1.00 25.21 11.53
C CYS A 19 0.41 24.33 12.66
N LEU A 20 -0.41 24.90 13.54
CA LEU A 20 -1.06 24.16 14.63
C LEU A 20 -2.00 23.04 14.14
N ILE A 21 -2.74 23.28 13.06
CA ILE A 21 -3.65 22.28 12.46
C ILE A 21 -2.85 21.13 11.84
N PHE A 22 -1.67 21.41 11.28
CA PHE A 22 -0.80 20.38 10.71
C PHE A 22 -0.18 19.48 11.79
N VAL A 23 0.17 20.04 12.96
CA VAL A 23 0.77 19.29 14.07
C VAL A 23 -0.17 18.22 14.63
N GLN A 24 -1.49 18.44 14.65
CA GLN A 24 -2.45 17.42 15.12
C GLN A 24 -2.50 16.17 14.23
N SER A 25 -2.17 16.28 12.93
CA SER A 25 -2.14 15.12 12.02
C SER A 25 -0.95 14.18 12.23
N SER A 26 0.04 14.59 13.04
CA SER A 26 1.31 13.86 13.22
C SER A 26 1.37 13.02 14.51
N PHE A 27 0.32 13.00 15.33
CA PHE A 27 0.31 12.27 16.59
C PHE A 27 -0.56 11.01 16.51
N SER A 28 -0.03 9.97 15.86
CA SER A 28 -0.53 8.61 16.13
C SER A 28 -0.02 8.19 17.50
N GLN A 29 -0.88 8.28 18.52
CA GLN A 29 -0.63 7.65 19.81
C GLN A 29 -0.67 6.14 19.62
N ASP A 30 0.49 5.51 19.52
CA ASP A 30 0.62 4.08 19.75
C ASP A 30 0.49 3.84 21.26
N GLU A 31 -0.74 3.84 21.78
CA GLU A 31 -0.99 3.46 23.16
C GLU A 31 -0.67 1.98 23.36
N LYS A 32 0.50 1.74 23.96
CA LYS A 32 0.87 0.42 24.50
C LYS A 32 0.05 0.15 25.75
N TYR A 33 -1.16 -0.34 25.57
CA TYR A 33 -1.88 -1.05 26.62
C TYR A 33 -1.15 -2.35 26.95
N PRO A 34 -0.99 -2.71 28.24
CA PRO A 34 -0.51 -4.02 28.65
C PRO A 34 -1.57 -5.05 28.26
N ARG A 35 -1.41 -5.68 27.08
CA ARG A 35 -2.30 -6.76 26.67
C ARG A 35 -2.06 -7.95 27.59
N GLY A 36 -3.01 -8.22 28.50
CA GLY A 36 -3.35 -9.61 28.78
C GLY A 36 -3.55 -10.30 27.43
N ALA A 37 -3.01 -11.51 27.24
CA ALA A 37 -2.91 -12.13 25.93
C ALA A 37 -4.28 -12.23 25.24
N GLN A 38 -4.58 -11.28 24.36
CA GLN A 38 -5.84 -11.22 23.64
C GLN A 38 -5.76 -12.18 22.46
N TYR A 39 -6.27 -13.39 22.64
CA TYR A 39 -6.43 -14.38 21.59
C TYR A 39 -7.77 -14.16 20.90
N TYR A 40 -7.76 -14.14 19.57
CA TYR A 40 -8.97 -14.20 18.77
C TYR A 40 -9.27 -15.67 18.54
N LEU A 41 -10.39 -16.18 19.06
CA LEU A 41 -10.84 -17.54 18.80
C LEU A 41 -11.90 -17.50 17.70
N GLY A 42 -11.77 -18.39 16.71
CA GLY A 42 -12.79 -18.65 15.70
C GLY A 42 -13.89 -19.57 16.24
N THR A 43 -14.89 -19.85 15.40
CA THR A 43 -16.04 -20.71 15.73
C THR A 43 -15.64 -22.15 16.10
N ASP A 44 -14.50 -22.63 15.59
CA ASP A 44 -14.01 -24.00 15.79
C ASP A 44 -12.87 -24.07 16.84
N ASP A 45 -12.85 -23.16 17.81
CA ASP A 45 -11.77 -23.01 18.81
C ASP A 45 -10.36 -22.83 18.20
N GLN A 46 -10.31 -22.37 16.94
CA GLN A 46 -9.06 -22.12 16.24
C GLN A 46 -8.51 -20.75 16.63
N LEU A 47 -7.22 -20.71 16.98
CA LEU A 47 -6.51 -19.46 17.21
C LEU A 47 -6.45 -18.67 15.89
N LEU A 48 -7.02 -17.47 15.86
CA LEU A 48 -6.93 -16.55 14.74
C LEU A 48 -5.74 -15.60 14.90
N ILE A 49 -5.04 -15.39 13.80
CA ILE A 49 -3.94 -14.44 13.66
C ILE A 49 -4.38 -13.28 12.78
N LYS A 50 -3.90 -12.08 13.12
CA LYS A 50 -4.13 -10.85 12.36
C LYS A 50 -3.10 -10.75 11.25
N VAL A 51 -3.56 -10.54 10.02
CA VAL A 51 -2.70 -10.43 8.84
C VAL A 51 -3.21 -9.31 7.93
N ASN A 52 -2.31 -8.57 7.28
CA ASN A 52 -2.67 -7.46 6.39
C ASN A 52 -2.40 -7.83 4.92
N VAL A 53 -3.35 -7.56 4.02
CA VAL A 53 -3.22 -7.83 2.57
C VAL A 53 -3.36 -6.54 1.78
N TRP A 54 -2.31 -6.18 1.04
CA TRP A 54 -2.21 -4.93 0.30
C TRP A 54 -1.89 -5.19 -1.17
N GLY A 55 -2.41 -4.32 -2.04
CA GLY A 55 -2.09 -4.32 -3.47
C GLY A 55 -3.15 -5.01 -4.33
N PHE A 56 -2.69 -5.73 -5.35
CA PHE A 56 -3.52 -6.25 -6.45
C PHE A 56 -4.23 -7.57 -6.06
N VAL A 57 -5.22 -7.44 -5.18
CA VAL A 57 -6.17 -8.49 -4.78
C VAL A 57 -7.60 -7.96 -4.85
N ALA A 58 -8.61 -8.84 -4.90
CA ALA A 58 -9.99 -8.40 -5.07
C ALA A 58 -10.46 -7.51 -3.90
N LYS A 59 -10.09 -7.87 -2.66
CA LYS A 59 -10.43 -7.12 -1.45
C LYS A 59 -9.17 -6.91 -0.59
N PRO A 60 -8.42 -5.82 -0.78
CA PRO A 60 -7.32 -5.50 0.13
C PRO A 60 -7.87 -5.08 1.50
N GLY A 61 -7.15 -5.41 2.57
CA GLY A 61 -7.61 -5.14 3.92
C GLY A 61 -6.92 -6.00 4.98
N GLN A 62 -7.42 -5.91 6.20
CA GLN A 62 -6.95 -6.71 7.34
C GLN A 62 -7.86 -7.91 7.53
N TYR A 63 -7.24 -9.08 7.73
CA TYR A 63 -7.92 -10.36 7.86
C TYR A 63 -7.55 -11.02 9.19
N LEU A 64 -8.53 -11.67 9.80
CA LEU A 64 -8.34 -12.60 10.90
C LEU A 64 -8.48 -14.01 10.32
N VAL A 65 -7.37 -14.75 10.29
CA VAL A 65 -7.30 -16.09 9.70
C VAL A 65 -6.79 -17.11 10.71
N PRO A 66 -7.16 -18.40 10.61
CA PRO A 66 -6.61 -19.42 11.47
C PRO A 66 -5.07 -19.43 11.48
N SER A 67 -4.50 -19.69 12.65
CA SER A 67 -3.07 -19.94 12.80
C SER A 67 -2.70 -21.16 11.96
N GLY A 68 -1.65 -21.05 11.17
CA GLY A 68 -1.30 -22.08 10.18
C GLY A 68 -1.79 -21.79 8.76
N THR A 69 -2.57 -20.72 8.55
CA THR A 69 -2.98 -20.29 7.20
C THR A 69 -1.76 -19.98 6.33
N ASP A 70 -1.77 -20.49 5.10
CA ASP A 70 -0.73 -20.25 4.11
C ASP A 70 -1.03 -19.00 3.25
N LEU A 71 -0.03 -18.55 2.49
CA LEU A 71 -0.16 -17.36 1.66
C LEU A 71 -1.29 -17.48 0.62
N VAL A 72 -1.47 -18.67 0.05
CA VAL A 72 -2.45 -18.91 -1.03
C VAL A 72 -3.87 -18.89 -0.49
N SER A 73 -4.13 -19.49 0.67
CA SER A 73 -5.43 -19.43 1.33
C SER A 73 -5.76 -18.00 1.74
N LEU A 74 -4.80 -17.22 2.24
CA LEU A 74 -5.02 -15.80 2.54
C LEU A 74 -5.43 -15.01 1.30
N ILE A 75 -4.74 -15.20 0.17
CA ILE A 75 -5.10 -14.56 -1.10
C ILE A 75 -6.52 -14.98 -1.53
N SER A 76 -6.88 -16.24 -1.29
CA SER A 76 -8.22 -16.77 -1.57
C SER A 76 -9.28 -16.12 -0.67
N PHE A 77 -9.01 -15.94 0.63
CA PHE A 77 -9.88 -15.18 1.53
C PHE A 77 -10.05 -13.73 1.10
N ALA A 78 -9.01 -13.14 0.50
CA ALA A 78 -9.07 -11.80 -0.09
C ALA A 78 -9.82 -11.74 -1.44
N GLY A 79 -10.43 -12.84 -1.88
CA GLY A 79 -11.19 -12.95 -3.13
C GLY A 79 -10.33 -13.25 -4.36
N GLY A 80 -9.10 -13.68 -4.16
CA GLY A 80 -8.17 -14.03 -5.23
C GLY A 80 -7.35 -12.85 -5.78
N PRO A 81 -6.35 -13.14 -6.62
CA PRO A 81 -5.57 -12.12 -7.31
C PRO A 81 -6.38 -11.51 -8.46
N ILE A 82 -6.28 -10.19 -8.65
CA ILE A 82 -6.93 -9.50 -9.77
C ILE A 82 -6.07 -9.55 -11.03
N GLU A 83 -6.66 -9.17 -12.17
CA GLU A 83 -5.94 -9.02 -13.42
C GLU A 83 -4.72 -8.09 -13.26
N GLY A 84 -3.58 -8.55 -13.76
CA GLY A 84 -2.31 -7.83 -13.65
C GLY A 84 -1.56 -8.03 -12.33
N ALA A 85 -2.06 -8.81 -11.37
CA ALA A 85 -1.32 -9.14 -10.14
C ALA A 85 -0.05 -9.97 -10.43
N LYS A 86 1.07 -9.60 -9.79
CA LYS A 86 2.36 -10.28 -9.98
C LYS A 86 2.59 -11.35 -8.90
N LEU A 87 2.16 -12.57 -9.18
CA LEU A 87 2.29 -13.72 -8.27
C LEU A 87 3.70 -14.28 -8.11
N SER A 88 4.62 -13.93 -9.02
CA SER A 88 6.02 -14.41 -8.96
C SER A 88 6.89 -13.70 -7.93
N LYS A 89 6.46 -12.53 -7.44
CA LYS A 89 7.24 -11.70 -6.50
C LYS A 89 6.33 -11.07 -5.46
N ILE A 90 5.67 -11.90 -4.67
CA ILE A 90 4.87 -11.45 -3.54
C ILE A 90 5.81 -11.17 -2.37
N LYS A 91 5.62 -10.04 -1.69
CA LYS A 91 6.44 -9.66 -0.53
C LYS A 91 5.64 -9.91 0.75
N ILE A 92 6.25 -10.60 1.70
CA ILE A 92 5.75 -10.75 3.06
C ILE A 92 6.66 -9.93 3.96
N ILE A 93 6.10 -8.88 4.55
CA ILE A 93 6.79 -8.01 5.49
C ILE A 93 6.42 -8.48 6.89
N ARG A 94 7.41 -8.95 7.64
CA ARG A 94 7.22 -9.44 9.00
C ARG A 94 7.79 -8.43 9.99
N PRO A 95 6.97 -7.73 10.79
CA PRO A 95 7.51 -6.84 11.82
C PRO A 95 8.29 -7.68 12.84
N HIS A 96 9.58 -7.37 13.02
CA HIS A 96 10.35 -8.00 14.10
C HIS A 96 9.85 -7.48 15.43
N ASN A 97 9.20 -8.35 16.20
CA ASN A 97 8.79 -8.05 17.57
C ASN A 97 9.64 -8.83 18.56
N THR A 98 10.96 -8.64 18.53
CA THR A 98 11.81 -9.14 19.63
C THR A 98 13.16 -8.45 19.68
N ARG A 99 13.50 -8.03 20.89
CA ARG A 99 14.73 -7.38 21.35
C ARG A 99 15.97 -8.30 21.29
N THR A 100 16.03 -9.23 20.35
CA THR A 100 17.20 -10.09 20.15
C THR A 100 17.98 -9.54 18.97
N LYS A 101 18.81 -8.53 19.27
CA LYS A 101 19.94 -8.15 18.42
C LYS A 101 20.82 -9.38 18.24
N LYS A 102 20.74 -10.03 17.08
CA LYS A 102 21.84 -10.84 16.57
C LYS A 102 21.83 -10.80 15.04
N SER A 103 22.85 -10.10 14.55
CA SER A 103 23.57 -10.32 13.29
C SER A 103 22.77 -10.26 11.98
N ASP A 104 22.94 -9.14 11.28
CA ASP A 104 23.23 -9.02 9.84
C ASP A 104 22.18 -9.40 8.78
N ASP A 105 20.98 -9.89 9.15
CA ASP A 105 19.87 -10.12 8.21
C ASP A 105 18.74 -9.09 8.35
N ALA A 106 19.10 -7.81 8.24
CA ALA A 106 18.18 -6.66 8.31
C ALA A 106 17.27 -6.53 7.07
N LYS A 107 16.61 -7.61 6.63
CA LYS A 107 15.51 -7.57 5.68
C LYS A 107 14.40 -8.50 6.14
N ALA A 108 13.49 -7.94 6.94
CA ALA A 108 12.25 -8.57 7.38
C ALA A 108 11.21 -8.70 6.22
N VAL A 109 11.70 -8.94 5.00
CA VAL A 109 10.94 -9.00 3.76
C VAL A 109 11.27 -10.32 3.07
N ILE A 110 10.32 -11.24 3.12
CA ILE A 110 10.40 -12.54 2.46
C ILE A 110 9.75 -12.39 1.09
N VAL A 111 10.44 -12.79 0.02
CA VAL A 111 9.88 -12.79 -1.34
C VAL A 111 9.48 -14.22 -1.70
N VAL A 112 8.22 -14.40 -2.09
CA VAL A 112 7.62 -15.69 -2.42
C VAL A 112 7.15 -15.70 -3.86
N ASP A 113 7.43 -16.79 -4.56
CA ASP A 113 6.92 -17.07 -5.90
C ASP A 113 5.76 -18.07 -5.80
N VAL A 114 4.53 -17.55 -5.89
CA VAL A 114 3.31 -18.36 -5.84
C VAL A 114 3.06 -19.08 -7.16
N ASN A 115 3.61 -18.61 -8.29
CA ASN A 115 3.46 -19.32 -9.57
C ASN A 115 4.13 -20.69 -9.54
N LYS A 116 5.24 -20.83 -8.79
CA LYS A 116 5.88 -22.12 -8.60
C LYS A 116 4.97 -23.11 -7.86
N PHE A 117 4.26 -22.65 -6.84
CA PHE A 117 3.27 -23.47 -6.14
C PHE A 117 2.11 -23.88 -7.04
N ILE A 118 1.55 -22.95 -7.81
CA ILE A 118 0.43 -23.24 -8.73
C ILE A 118 0.82 -24.31 -9.77
N LYS A 119 2.09 -24.33 -10.21
CA LYS A 119 2.58 -25.29 -11.21
C LYS A 119 2.98 -26.64 -10.61
N THR A 120 3.62 -26.63 -9.45
CA THR A 120 4.25 -27.83 -8.86
C THR A 120 3.35 -28.50 -7.81
N GLY A 121 2.44 -27.75 -7.18
CA GLY A 121 1.62 -28.22 -6.07
C GLY A 121 2.40 -28.53 -4.79
N ASP A 122 3.69 -28.17 -4.71
CA ASP A 122 4.55 -28.48 -3.57
C ASP A 122 4.32 -27.49 -2.41
N PRO A 123 3.73 -27.93 -1.28
CA PRO A 123 3.42 -27.05 -0.15
C PRO A 123 4.66 -26.46 0.52
N LYS A 124 5.87 -27.04 0.30
CA LYS A 124 7.11 -26.51 0.88
C LYS A 124 7.52 -25.15 0.32
N VAL A 125 6.99 -24.78 -0.84
CA VAL A 125 7.30 -23.51 -1.52
C VAL A 125 6.58 -22.33 -0.88
N ILE A 126 5.46 -22.58 -0.18
CA ILE A 126 4.63 -21.53 0.40
C ILE A 126 4.86 -21.44 1.92
N PRO A 127 5.31 -20.29 2.44
CA PRO A 127 5.47 -20.12 3.86
C PRO A 127 4.12 -19.96 4.56
N VAL A 128 4.06 -20.48 5.79
CA VAL A 128 2.96 -20.23 6.73
C VAL A 128 3.05 -18.81 7.27
N LEU A 129 1.89 -18.17 7.40
CA LEU A 129 1.76 -16.80 7.88
C LEU A 129 1.89 -16.70 9.40
N LYS A 130 2.44 -15.59 9.86
CA LYS A 130 2.59 -15.25 11.29
C LYS A 130 1.77 -14.01 11.65
N PRO A 131 1.47 -13.81 12.94
CA PRO A 131 0.80 -12.60 13.41
C PRO A 131 1.51 -11.34 12.93
N ASP A 132 0.72 -10.36 12.51
CA ASP A 132 1.15 -9.05 12.01
C ASP A 132 1.95 -9.08 10.69
N ASP A 133 1.99 -10.23 9.99
CA ASP A 133 2.53 -10.29 8.64
C ASP A 133 1.72 -9.35 7.70
N THR A 134 2.44 -8.62 6.86
CA THR A 134 1.87 -7.74 5.84
C THR A 134 2.27 -8.23 4.46
N ILE A 135 1.28 -8.67 3.70
CA ILE A 135 1.44 -9.22 2.36
C ILE A 135 1.22 -8.10 1.36
N VAL A 136 2.19 -7.89 0.48
CA VAL A 136 2.14 -6.87 -0.57
C VAL A 136 2.25 -7.54 -1.93
N ILE A 137 1.19 -7.38 -2.72
CA ILE A 137 1.08 -7.93 -4.08
C ILE A 137 1.18 -6.78 -5.06
N SER A 138 2.33 -6.68 -5.72
CA SER A 138 2.54 -5.69 -6.78
C SER A 138 1.75 -6.04 -8.03
N GLY A 139 1.23 -5.01 -8.71
CA GLY A 139 0.66 -5.16 -10.04
C GLY A 139 1.70 -5.01 -11.14
N THR A 140 1.31 -5.42 -12.33
CA THR A 140 2.03 -5.18 -13.58
C THR A 140 1.91 -3.69 -13.92
N LYS A 141 3.00 -3.07 -14.39
CA LYS A 141 3.14 -1.62 -14.62
C LYS A 141 2.32 -1.08 -15.81
N TRP A 142 1.12 -1.61 -16.09
CA TRP A 142 0.27 -1.10 -17.18
C TRP A 142 -0.49 0.19 -16.81
N TYR A 143 -0.38 0.63 -15.55
CA TYR A 143 -1.01 1.86 -15.05
C TYR A 143 -0.41 3.17 -15.61
N HIS A 144 0.83 3.16 -16.11
CA HIS A 144 1.45 4.38 -16.66
C HIS A 144 1.16 4.59 -18.16
N PHE A 145 0.69 3.57 -18.88
CA PHE A 145 0.42 3.70 -20.30
C PHE A 145 -0.87 4.51 -20.59
N SER A 146 -1.86 4.44 -19.70
CA SER A 146 -3.08 5.25 -19.81
C SER A 146 -2.84 6.75 -19.56
N LYS A 147 -1.80 7.10 -18.78
CA LYS A 147 -1.39 8.51 -18.59
C LYS A 147 -0.65 9.09 -19.79
N ALA A 148 0.08 8.27 -20.54
CA ALA A 148 0.74 8.71 -21.78
C ALA A 148 -0.29 9.08 -22.87
N LEU A 149 -1.37 8.31 -23.00
CA LEU A 149 -2.45 8.59 -23.96
C LEU A 149 -3.21 9.90 -23.65
N GLU A 150 -3.35 10.26 -22.37
CA GLU A 150 -3.94 11.55 -21.96
C GLU A 150 -3.10 12.75 -22.39
N VAL A 151 -1.76 12.63 -22.37
CA VAL A 151 -0.85 13.67 -22.84
C VAL A 151 -0.83 13.74 -24.37
N ILE A 152 -0.78 12.58 -25.04
CA ILE A 152 -0.78 12.49 -26.50
C ILE A 152 -2.04 13.14 -27.11
N THR A 153 -3.21 12.86 -26.56
CA THR A 153 -4.48 13.44 -27.03
C THR A 153 -4.53 14.96 -26.85
N LYS A 154 -4.06 15.49 -25.70
CA LYS A 154 -3.99 16.94 -25.44
C LYS A 154 -3.04 17.66 -26.40
N VAL A 155 -1.87 17.08 -26.68
CA VAL A 155 -0.93 17.62 -27.67
C VAL A 155 -1.54 17.56 -29.07
N GLY A 156 -2.24 16.48 -29.41
CA GLY A 156 -2.96 16.35 -30.68
C GLY A 156 -3.97 17.48 -30.92
N TYR A 157 -4.78 17.83 -29.92
CA TYR A 157 -5.73 18.96 -30.04
C TYR A 157 -5.02 20.31 -30.28
N LEU A 158 -3.90 20.57 -29.60
CA LEU A 158 -3.13 21.80 -29.80
C LEU A 158 -2.53 21.87 -31.21
N VAL A 159 -2.00 20.75 -31.70
CA VAL A 159 -1.49 20.65 -33.08
C VAL A 159 -2.62 20.86 -34.09
N GLN A 160 -3.80 20.28 -33.85
CA GLN A 160 -4.99 20.46 -34.70
C GLN A 160 -5.41 21.94 -34.76
N ILE A 161 -5.49 22.61 -33.61
CA ILE A 161 -5.85 24.04 -33.51
C ILE A 161 -4.82 24.90 -34.22
N TYR A 162 -3.52 24.64 -33.98
CA TYR A 162 -2.44 25.37 -34.64
C TYR A 162 -2.47 25.21 -36.15
N ALA A 163 -2.64 23.98 -36.65
CA ALA A 163 -2.75 23.70 -38.08
C ALA A 163 -3.94 24.42 -38.71
N PHE A 164 -5.07 24.50 -38.00
CA PHE A 164 -6.26 25.22 -38.45
C PHE A 164 -6.01 26.72 -38.56
N ILE A 165 -5.42 27.34 -37.53
CA ILE A 165 -5.05 28.77 -37.54
C ILE A 165 -4.11 29.06 -38.70
N TRP A 166 -3.08 28.24 -38.88
CA TRP A 166 -2.10 28.39 -39.95
C TRP A 166 -2.71 28.27 -41.35
N TYR A 167 -3.62 27.33 -41.56
CA TYR A 167 -4.31 27.14 -42.84
C TYR A 167 -5.15 28.36 -43.24
N TYR A 168 -5.86 28.97 -42.28
CA TYR A 168 -6.73 30.13 -42.54
C TYR A 168 -6.00 31.47 -42.62
N THR A 169 -4.83 31.61 -42.00
CA THR A 169 -4.01 32.83 -42.06
C THR A 169 -3.14 32.92 -43.31
N LYS A 170 -3.00 31.81 -44.07
CA LYS A 170 -2.20 31.75 -45.30
C LYS A 170 -3.03 31.99 -46.58
N LYS A 171 -4.25 32.47 -46.45
CA LYS A 171 -5.17 32.84 -47.54
C LYS A 171 -5.43 34.34 -47.49
#